data_AF-A6R680-F1
#
_entry.id   AF-A6R680-F1
#
_cell.length_a   1.000
_cell.length_b   1.000
_cell.length_c   1.000
_cell.angle_alpha   90.00
_cell.angle_beta   90.00
_cell.angle_gamma   90.00
#
_symmetry.space_group_name_H-M   'P 1'
#
loop_
_entity.id
_entity.type
_entity.pdbx_description
1 polymer ?
#
loop_
_entity_poly.entity_id
_entity_poly.type
_entity_poly.pdbx_seq_one_letter_code
_entity_poly.pdbx_strand_id
1 'polypeptide(L)'
;MEDAIEQLENVASIPPKQRHTSVADLAKSIASNAYESGIPTHLLERLITIISKSKHLDQSTITTIVKNLYPSERVRPRTVSMVISCFGPSRNKPSPATQALLLRWLILVYDDMDDQSYLSRLYGVLFNFLDMISLRRSLCHLLSLISRRKHIKPFRIQALMELMRITGGEERELLGLLKVFKSYYPDIIIGDTYASTGRATYFFKHPDPEWVKQMRHVQEITAAAGMTNPGQNVLQTFQVVRRGEVKRSRIEVVIPVVQTSRVKSDFTSLEEIRSANDFVQKLDRIEMPNQVAAALADPLAQRYLVFVRNEGATRRLESWLDSFFEDEMARIQLQLLGIVYIDSVFPQSMPQAVDKFLRKYLLSWNGHDSRTAILSLLEKGYSN
;
A
#
# COMPACT_ATOMS: atom_id res chain seq x y z
N MET A 1 -19.26 -12.22 25.78
CA MET A 1 -17.98 -11.50 25.56
C MET A 1 -17.81 -10.35 26.54
N GLU A 2 -18.81 -9.46 26.67
CA GLU A 2 -18.74 -8.28 27.55
C GLU A 2 -18.43 -8.61 29.01
N ASP A 3 -19.14 -9.57 29.61
CA ASP A 3 -18.90 -10.01 31.00
C ASP A 3 -17.46 -10.50 31.23
N ALA A 4 -16.88 -11.21 30.25
CA ALA A 4 -15.51 -11.70 30.34
C ALA A 4 -14.48 -10.55 30.29
N ILE A 5 -14.78 -9.49 29.54
CA ILE A 5 -13.94 -8.28 29.46
C ILE A 5 -14.06 -7.47 30.75
N GLU A 6 -15.26 -7.37 31.33
CA GLU A 6 -15.46 -6.70 32.62
C GLU A 6 -14.75 -7.43 33.76
N GLN A 7 -14.85 -8.77 33.81
CA GLN A 7 -14.09 -9.57 34.76
C GLN A 7 -12.57 -9.42 34.56
N LEU A 8 -12.11 -9.36 33.31
CA LEU A 8 -10.70 -9.11 33.01
C LEU A 8 -10.26 -7.72 33.49
N GLU A 9 -11.09 -6.68 33.31
CA GLU A 9 -10.83 -5.30 33.76
C GLU A 9 -10.65 -5.23 35.28
N ASN A 10 -11.55 -5.89 36.02
CA ASN A 10 -11.50 -5.95 37.48
C ASN A 10 -10.25 -6.69 37.99
N VAL A 11 -9.84 -7.75 37.30
CA VAL A 11 -8.70 -8.60 37.71
C VAL A 11 -7.36 -8.05 37.23
N ALA A 12 -7.33 -7.22 36.18
CA ALA A 12 -6.09 -6.67 35.59
C ALA A 12 -5.29 -5.77 36.56
N SER A 13 -5.97 -5.16 37.53
CA SER A 13 -5.35 -4.31 38.56
C SER A 13 -4.87 -5.10 39.79
N ILE A 14 -5.27 -6.36 39.93
CA ILE A 14 -4.99 -7.20 41.10
C ILE A 14 -3.73 -8.05 40.84
N PRO A 15 -2.78 -8.17 41.79
CA PRO A 15 -1.62 -9.04 41.65
C PRO A 15 -1.99 -10.53 41.47
N PRO A 16 -1.22 -11.33 40.71
CA PRO A 16 -1.55 -12.73 40.41
C PRO A 16 -1.87 -13.62 41.63
N LYS A 17 -1.19 -13.39 42.76
CA LYS A 17 -1.34 -14.18 44.00
C LYS A 17 -2.67 -13.95 44.73
N GLN A 18 -3.37 -12.85 44.43
CA GLN A 18 -4.63 -12.46 45.09
C GLN A 18 -5.85 -12.74 44.21
N ARG A 19 -5.66 -13.41 43.07
CA ARG A 19 -6.73 -13.68 42.10
C ARG A 19 -7.38 -15.01 42.41
N HIS A 20 -8.70 -15.01 42.51
CA HIS A 20 -9.51 -16.24 42.54
C HIS A 20 -9.94 -16.69 41.14
N THR A 21 -9.75 -15.84 40.12
CA THR A 21 -10.16 -16.08 38.74
C THR A 21 -8.95 -16.29 37.84
N SER A 22 -9.01 -17.31 36.98
CA SER A 22 -7.97 -17.60 35.99
C SER A 22 -8.03 -16.60 34.82
N VAL A 23 -7.08 -15.67 34.80
CA VAL A 23 -6.93 -14.67 33.72
C VAL A 23 -6.67 -15.33 32.36
N ALA A 24 -5.97 -16.47 32.35
CA ALA A 24 -5.69 -17.22 31.12
C ALA A 24 -6.96 -17.79 30.49
N ASP A 25 -7.90 -18.26 31.30
CA ASP A 25 -9.17 -18.82 30.80
C ASP A 25 -10.12 -17.71 30.33
N LEU A 26 -10.12 -16.56 31.01
CA LEU A 26 -10.81 -15.35 30.52
C LEU A 26 -10.28 -14.93 29.15
N ALA A 27 -8.95 -14.88 28.97
CA ALA A 27 -8.36 -14.52 27.69
C ALA A 27 -8.66 -15.53 26.58
N LYS A 28 -8.70 -16.84 26.89
CA LYS A 28 -9.13 -17.87 25.92
C LYS A 28 -10.60 -17.68 25.55
N SER A 29 -11.48 -17.46 26.52
CA SER A 29 -12.90 -17.20 26.27
C SER A 29 -13.12 -15.95 25.40
N ILE A 30 -12.40 -14.86 25.69
CA ILE A 30 -12.42 -13.64 24.87
C ILE A 30 -11.92 -13.95 23.45
N ALA A 31 -10.82 -14.69 23.31
CA ALA A 31 -10.24 -15.04 22.01
C ALA A 31 -11.19 -15.91 21.16
N SER A 32 -11.83 -16.92 21.74
CA SER A 32 -12.80 -17.77 21.03
C SER A 32 -14.00 -16.96 20.55
N ASN A 33 -14.59 -16.14 21.43
CA ASN A 33 -15.73 -15.29 21.06
C ASN A 33 -15.34 -14.26 19.98
N ALA A 34 -14.13 -13.69 20.07
CA ALA A 34 -13.62 -12.73 19.10
C ALA A 34 -13.34 -13.35 17.73
N TYR A 35 -12.94 -14.63 17.70
CA TYR A 35 -12.73 -15.37 16.46
C TYR A 35 -14.04 -15.63 15.72
N GLU A 36 -15.13 -15.91 16.44
CA GLU A 36 -16.45 -16.23 15.88
C GLU A 36 -17.25 -14.98 15.46
N SER A 37 -17.30 -13.97 16.33
CA SER A 37 -18.22 -12.83 16.17
C SER A 37 -17.51 -11.47 16.01
N GLY A 38 -16.20 -11.42 16.20
CA GLY A 38 -15.47 -10.17 16.26
C GLY A 38 -15.75 -9.36 17.51
N ILE A 39 -15.06 -8.24 17.65
CA ILE A 39 -15.11 -7.36 18.81
C ILE A 39 -15.74 -6.03 18.40
N PRO A 40 -16.90 -5.67 18.95
CA PRO A 40 -17.51 -4.34 18.81
C PRO A 40 -16.57 -3.21 19.23
N THR A 41 -16.68 -2.04 18.60
CA THR A 41 -15.71 -0.94 18.81
C THR A 41 -15.58 -0.53 20.29
N HIS A 42 -16.67 -0.51 21.05
CA HIS A 42 -16.63 -0.12 22.47
C HIS A 42 -15.86 -1.14 23.33
N LEU A 43 -16.02 -2.45 23.07
CA LEU A 43 -15.27 -3.51 23.74
C LEU A 43 -13.80 -3.53 23.28
N LEU A 44 -13.54 -3.22 22.01
CA LEU A 44 -12.19 -3.10 21.46
C LEU A 44 -11.41 -1.97 22.16
N GLU A 45 -12.02 -0.80 22.31
CA GLU A 45 -11.42 0.33 23.03
C GLU A 45 -11.19 0.02 24.53
N ARG A 46 -12.11 -0.69 25.17
CA ARG A 46 -11.93 -1.18 26.55
C ARG A 46 -10.74 -2.12 26.66
N LEU A 47 -10.63 -3.12 25.79
CA LEU A 47 -9.52 -4.07 25.76
C LEU A 47 -8.17 -3.38 25.54
N ILE A 48 -8.09 -2.44 24.59
CA ILE A 48 -6.87 -1.65 24.35
C ILE A 48 -6.48 -0.85 25.60
N THR A 49 -7.46 -0.28 26.32
CA THR A 49 -7.23 0.44 27.58
C THR A 49 -6.68 -0.47 28.67
N ILE A 50 -7.25 -1.67 28.82
CA ILE A 50 -6.79 -2.68 29.79
C ILE A 50 -5.36 -3.09 29.47
N ILE A 51 -5.06 -3.41 28.20
CA ILE A 51 -3.71 -3.79 27.75
C ILE A 51 -2.72 -2.64 27.98
N SER A 52 -3.12 -1.39 27.71
CA SER A 52 -2.25 -0.23 27.88
C SER A 52 -1.92 0.09 29.34
N LYS A 53 -2.84 -0.16 30.27
CA LYS A 53 -2.72 0.23 31.70
C LYS A 53 -2.29 -0.92 32.61
N SER A 54 -2.50 -2.15 32.17
CA SER A 54 -2.22 -3.33 32.98
C SER A 54 -0.74 -3.44 33.33
N LYS A 55 -0.45 -3.59 34.63
CA LYS A 55 0.89 -3.94 35.15
C LYS A 55 1.01 -5.40 35.59
N HIS A 56 -0.12 -6.09 35.76
CA HIS A 56 -0.16 -7.40 36.41
C HIS A 56 -0.67 -8.52 35.49
N LEU A 57 -1.13 -8.22 34.27
CA LEU A 57 -1.40 -9.27 33.28
C LEU A 57 -0.08 -9.85 32.75
N ASP A 58 -0.06 -11.16 32.60
CA ASP A 58 1.07 -11.89 32.04
C ASP A 58 1.18 -11.64 30.53
N GLN A 59 2.42 -11.72 30.02
CA GLN A 59 2.70 -11.44 28.61
C GLN A 59 2.00 -12.44 27.66
N SER A 60 1.79 -13.69 28.10
CA SER A 60 1.05 -14.71 27.34
C SER A 60 -0.40 -14.32 27.13
N THR A 61 -1.13 -13.96 28.19
CA THR A 61 -2.51 -13.46 28.13
C THR A 61 -2.62 -12.25 27.21
N ILE A 62 -1.74 -11.25 27.36
CA ILE A 62 -1.74 -10.05 26.50
C ILE A 62 -1.54 -10.45 25.03
N THR A 63 -0.59 -11.36 24.76
CA THR A 63 -0.32 -11.82 23.40
C THR A 63 -1.53 -12.54 22.79
N THR A 64 -2.21 -13.39 23.57
CA THR A 64 -3.42 -14.09 23.15
C THR A 64 -4.54 -13.12 22.81
N ILE A 65 -4.77 -12.11 23.65
CA ILE A 65 -5.79 -11.09 23.39
C ILE A 65 -5.43 -10.30 22.13
N VAL A 66 -4.21 -9.73 22.04
CA VAL A 66 -3.81 -8.87 20.90
C VAL A 66 -3.86 -9.62 19.57
N LYS A 67 -3.47 -10.90 19.54
CA LYS A 67 -3.55 -11.73 18.32
C LYS A 67 -4.99 -12.03 17.88
N ASN A 68 -5.97 -11.91 18.77
CA ASN A 68 -7.39 -12.16 18.47
C ASN A 68 -8.24 -10.88 18.53
N LEU A 69 -7.62 -9.70 18.40
CA LEU A 69 -8.35 -8.42 18.30
C LEU A 69 -8.98 -8.25 16.91
N TYR A 70 -9.96 -9.07 16.55
CA TYR A 70 -10.70 -8.95 15.29
C TYR A 70 -11.78 -7.87 15.43
N PRO A 71 -11.68 -6.71 14.78
CA PRO A 71 -12.73 -5.69 14.84
C PRO A 71 -13.96 -6.15 14.05
N SER A 72 -15.16 -6.07 14.64
CA SER A 72 -16.42 -6.42 13.98
C SER A 72 -16.91 -5.35 12.98
N GLU A 73 -16.40 -4.12 13.11
CA GLU A 73 -16.71 -2.96 12.28
C GLU A 73 -15.40 -2.34 11.77
N ARG A 74 -15.51 -1.36 10.86
CA ARG A 74 -14.37 -0.53 10.45
C ARG A 74 -13.74 0.17 11.67
N VAL A 75 -12.42 0.35 11.64
CA VAL A 75 -11.68 0.87 12.78
C VAL A 75 -11.72 2.41 12.79
N ARG A 76 -12.30 2.97 13.87
CA ARG A 76 -12.45 4.42 14.05
C ARG A 76 -11.11 5.10 14.37
N PRO A 77 -10.94 6.39 14.03
CA PRO A 77 -9.72 7.15 14.36
C PRO A 77 -9.39 7.19 15.85
N ARG A 78 -10.41 7.19 16.72
CA ARG A 78 -10.24 7.15 18.18
C ARG A 78 -9.51 5.89 18.62
N THR A 79 -9.92 4.72 18.14
CA THR A 79 -9.27 3.44 18.43
C THR A 79 -7.81 3.45 17.97
N VAL A 80 -7.53 3.96 16.76
CA VAL A 80 -6.16 4.11 16.24
C VAL A 80 -5.32 5.01 17.15
N SER A 81 -5.88 6.13 17.62
CA SER A 81 -5.19 7.05 18.54
C SER A 81 -4.83 6.39 19.87
N MET A 82 -5.71 5.54 20.41
CA MET A 82 -5.45 4.79 21.64
C MET A 82 -4.30 3.82 21.46
N VAL A 83 -4.25 3.09 20.34
CA VAL A 83 -3.15 2.18 20.04
C VAL A 83 -1.83 2.94 19.86
N ILE A 84 -1.81 4.04 19.11
CA ILE A 84 -0.60 4.86 18.93
C ILE A 84 -0.12 5.46 20.25
N SER A 85 -1.06 5.83 21.13
CA SER A 85 -0.73 6.32 22.47
C SER A 85 -0.03 5.27 23.32
N CYS A 86 -0.09 3.97 22.96
CA CYS A 86 0.64 2.92 23.68
C CYS A 86 2.15 2.89 23.33
N PHE A 87 2.58 3.58 22.29
CA PHE A 87 3.98 3.54 21.85
C PHE A 87 4.87 4.52 22.62
N GLY A 88 6.15 4.14 22.76
CA GLY A 88 7.19 4.97 23.35
C GLY A 88 7.89 4.34 24.56
N PRO A 89 9.00 4.94 25.02
CA PRO A 89 9.86 4.37 26.06
C PRO A 89 9.39 4.63 27.51
N SER A 90 8.21 5.24 27.71
CA SER A 90 7.76 5.64 29.06
C SER A 90 7.33 4.44 29.91
N ARG A 91 7.58 4.52 31.23
CA ARG A 91 7.22 3.49 32.22
C ARG A 91 5.71 3.23 32.32
N ASN A 92 4.89 4.16 31.85
CA ASN A 92 3.43 4.02 31.81
C ASN A 92 2.93 3.37 30.52
N LYS A 93 3.84 2.98 29.61
CA LYS A 93 3.51 2.30 28.36
C LYS A 93 3.65 0.79 28.53
N PRO A 94 2.92 -0.01 27.74
CA PRO A 94 3.04 -1.46 27.76
C PRO A 94 4.45 -1.92 27.32
N SER A 95 4.77 -3.19 27.58
CA SER A 95 6.07 -3.77 27.25
C SER A 95 6.43 -3.61 25.76
N PRO A 96 7.73 -3.53 25.39
CA PRO A 96 8.13 -3.42 23.99
C PRO A 96 7.56 -4.52 23.09
N ALA A 97 7.43 -5.74 23.61
CA ALA A 97 6.79 -6.85 22.90
C ALA A 97 5.31 -6.58 22.60
N THR A 98 4.57 -6.04 23.57
CA THR A 98 3.16 -5.66 23.39
C THR A 98 3.01 -4.50 22.42
N GLN A 99 3.88 -3.48 22.50
CA GLN A 99 3.91 -2.38 21.55
C GLN A 99 4.15 -2.89 20.11
N ALA A 100 5.06 -3.86 19.92
CA ALA A 100 5.31 -4.47 18.62
C ALA A 100 4.09 -5.23 18.07
N LEU A 101 3.36 -5.95 18.93
CA LEU A 101 2.13 -6.66 18.57
C LEU A 101 1.01 -5.69 18.17
N LEU A 102 0.83 -4.61 18.93
CA LEU A 102 -0.15 -3.56 18.63
C LEU A 102 0.19 -2.81 17.33
N LEU A 103 1.47 -2.57 17.06
CA LEU A 103 1.90 -1.97 15.81
C LEU A 103 1.71 -2.91 14.62
N ARG A 104 1.95 -4.22 14.80
CA ARG A 104 1.60 -5.23 13.81
C ARG A 104 0.10 -5.25 13.55
N TRP A 105 -0.73 -5.18 14.60
CA TRP A 105 -2.18 -5.08 14.47
C TRP A 105 -2.60 -3.85 13.65
N LEU A 106 -2.01 -2.67 13.88
CA LEU A 106 -2.26 -1.47 13.06
C LEU A 106 -1.98 -1.68 11.57
N ILE A 107 -0.95 -2.45 11.23
CA ILE A 107 -0.65 -2.79 9.82
C ILE A 107 -1.74 -3.69 9.24
N LEU A 108 -2.23 -4.67 10.02
CA LEU A 108 -3.27 -5.62 9.58
C LEU A 108 -4.61 -4.93 9.34
N VAL A 109 -4.98 -3.96 10.19
CA VAL A 109 -6.27 -3.26 10.07
C VAL A 109 -6.22 -2.00 9.19
N TYR A 110 -5.07 -1.68 8.57
CA TYR A 110 -4.87 -0.44 7.81
C TYR A 110 -5.89 -0.26 6.67
N ASP A 111 -6.17 -1.32 5.93
CA ASP A 111 -7.15 -1.29 4.83
C ASP A 111 -8.60 -1.16 5.36
N ASP A 112 -8.83 -1.49 6.63
CA ASP A 112 -10.14 -1.50 7.29
C ASP A 112 -10.38 -0.34 8.26
N MET A 113 -9.56 0.71 8.19
CA MET A 113 -9.78 1.97 8.92
C MET A 113 -10.82 2.87 8.22
N ASP A 114 -11.62 3.60 9.00
CA ASP A 114 -12.56 4.61 8.47
C ASP A 114 -11.83 5.75 7.76
N ASP A 115 -10.71 6.22 8.34
CA ASP A 115 -9.90 7.31 7.80
C ASP A 115 -8.40 6.97 7.88
N GLN A 116 -7.86 6.41 6.80
CA GLN A 116 -6.42 6.15 6.66
C GLN A 116 -5.56 7.43 6.72
N SER A 117 -6.14 8.61 6.42
CA SER A 117 -5.42 9.88 6.49
C SER A 117 -5.09 10.26 7.93
N TYR A 118 -5.78 9.70 8.93
CA TYR A 118 -5.46 9.89 10.34
C TYR A 118 -4.02 9.48 10.67
N LEU A 119 -3.59 8.31 10.18
CA LEU A 119 -2.19 7.86 10.34
C LEU A 119 -1.20 8.78 9.61
N SER A 120 -1.59 9.31 8.45
CA SER A 120 -0.77 10.27 7.71
C SER A 120 -0.54 11.57 8.51
N ARG A 121 -1.54 12.02 9.29
CA ARG A 121 -1.39 13.18 10.18
C ARG A 121 -0.41 12.93 11.33
N LEU A 122 -0.33 11.68 11.80
CA LEU A 122 0.57 11.24 12.87
C LEU A 122 1.94 10.77 12.37
N TYR A 123 2.26 10.98 11.09
CA TYR A 123 3.50 10.52 10.47
C TYR A 123 4.75 10.95 11.25
N GLY A 124 4.80 12.21 11.70
CA GLY A 124 5.94 12.71 12.47
C GLY A 124 6.18 11.95 13.77
N VAL A 125 5.09 11.61 14.48
CA VAL A 125 5.15 10.84 15.73
C VAL A 125 5.65 9.42 15.46
N LEU A 126 5.09 8.74 14.46
CA LEU A 126 5.50 7.39 14.07
C LEU A 126 6.95 7.34 13.59
N PHE A 127 7.39 8.36 12.85
CA PHE A 127 8.77 8.48 12.39
C PHE A 127 9.75 8.65 13.55
N ASN A 128 9.42 9.43 14.57
CA ASN A 128 10.26 9.63 15.75
C ASN A 128 10.43 8.35 16.59
N PHE A 129 9.54 7.35 16.45
CA PHE A 129 9.70 6.07 17.13
C PHE A 129 10.68 5.12 16.42
N LEU A 130 11.24 5.48 15.26
CA LEU A 130 12.22 4.64 14.54
C LEU A 130 13.50 4.36 15.34
N ASP A 131 13.85 5.23 16.29
CA ASP A 131 14.98 5.01 17.19
C ASP A 131 14.78 3.78 18.09
N MET A 132 13.53 3.36 18.33
CA MET A 132 13.21 2.17 19.11
C MET A 132 13.45 0.88 18.30
N ILE A 133 14.60 0.23 18.54
CA ILE A 133 15.03 -1.01 17.86
C ILE A 133 13.91 -2.07 17.86
N SER A 134 13.17 -2.23 18.96
CA SER A 134 12.09 -3.22 19.10
C SER A 134 10.90 -3.01 18.16
N LEU A 135 10.62 -1.77 17.77
CA LEU A 135 9.48 -1.40 16.92
C LEU A 135 9.88 -1.11 15.48
N ARG A 136 11.17 -0.82 15.25
CA ARG A 136 11.72 -0.29 14.00
C ARG A 136 11.27 -1.07 12.76
N ARG A 137 11.38 -2.40 12.77
CA ARG A 137 10.93 -3.27 11.66
C ARG A 137 9.47 -3.01 11.27
N SER A 138 8.57 -3.06 12.25
CA SER A 138 7.13 -2.85 12.02
C SER A 138 6.82 -1.38 11.70
N LEU A 139 7.56 -0.43 12.27
CA LEU A 139 7.42 1.00 11.96
C LEU A 139 7.82 1.29 10.52
N CYS A 140 8.92 0.75 10.03
CA CYS A 140 9.33 0.88 8.64
C CYS A 140 8.25 0.36 7.69
N HIS A 141 7.61 -0.77 8.03
CA HIS A 141 6.48 -1.29 7.26
C HIS A 141 5.30 -0.31 7.28
N LEU A 142 4.83 0.10 8.46
CA LEU A 142 3.71 1.04 8.57
C LEU A 142 4.01 2.36 7.84
N LEU A 143 5.18 2.94 8.08
CA LEU A 143 5.64 4.16 7.43
C LEU A 143 5.69 4.01 5.92
N SER A 144 6.12 2.87 5.38
CA SER A 144 6.09 2.63 3.94
C SER A 144 4.68 2.68 3.35
N LEU A 145 3.66 2.20 4.09
CA LEU A 145 2.25 2.18 3.66
C LEU A 145 1.59 3.57 3.70
N ILE A 146 2.00 4.40 4.66
CA ILE A 146 1.42 5.74 4.88
C ILE A 146 2.26 6.87 4.27
N SER A 147 3.48 6.58 3.82
CA SER A 147 4.38 7.58 3.21
C SER A 147 3.75 8.14 1.94
N ARG A 148 3.75 9.47 1.85
CA ARG A 148 3.30 10.28 0.71
C ARG A 148 4.31 11.39 0.51
N ARG A 149 4.28 12.08 -0.63
CA ARG A 149 5.21 13.16 -0.95
C ARG A 149 5.32 14.22 0.15
N LYS A 150 4.19 14.64 0.73
CA LYS A 150 4.14 15.63 1.82
C LYS A 150 4.92 15.22 3.08
N HIS A 151 5.11 13.93 3.31
CA HIS A 151 5.84 13.40 4.47
C HIS A 151 7.34 13.39 4.25
N ILE A 152 7.81 13.39 3.00
CA ILE A 152 9.21 13.22 2.67
C ILE A 152 9.85 14.60 2.62
N LYS A 153 10.52 14.96 3.71
CA LYS A 153 11.20 16.25 3.90
C LYS A 153 12.70 15.99 4.05
N PRO A 154 13.57 16.94 3.63
CA PRO A 154 15.02 16.77 3.70
C PRO A 154 15.53 16.29 5.05
N PHE A 155 15.03 16.87 6.16
CA PHE A 155 15.43 16.48 7.51
C PHE A 155 15.09 15.01 7.86
N ARG A 156 13.98 14.45 7.34
CA ARG A 156 13.62 13.04 7.54
C ARG A 156 14.50 12.10 6.72
N ILE A 157 14.86 12.51 5.50
CA ILE A 157 15.80 11.77 4.67
C ILE A 157 17.16 11.71 5.39
N GLN A 158 17.66 12.84 5.89
CA GLN A 158 18.89 12.91 6.67
C GLN A 158 18.84 12.04 7.92
N ALA A 159 17.78 12.13 8.72
CA ALA A 159 17.60 11.30 9.91
C ALA A 159 17.59 9.80 9.58
N LEU A 160 16.92 9.40 8.49
CA LEU A 160 16.87 8.00 8.06
C LEU A 160 18.24 7.49 7.59
N MET A 161 18.98 8.31 6.83
CA MET A 161 20.35 7.97 6.40
C MET A 161 21.30 7.84 7.58
N GLU A 162 21.20 8.74 8.57
CA GLU A 162 22.00 8.65 9.80
C GLU A 162 21.66 7.40 10.60
N LEU A 163 20.37 7.07 10.75
CA LEU A 163 19.94 5.84 11.43
C LEU A 163 20.48 4.58 10.72
N MET A 164 20.51 4.58 9.38
CA MET A 164 21.12 3.49 8.61
C MET A 164 22.63 3.39 8.80
N ARG A 165 23.32 4.55 8.89
CA ARG A 165 24.76 4.61 9.16
C ARG A 165 25.09 4.04 10.55
N ILE A 166 24.31 4.42 11.57
CA ILE A 166 24.44 3.91 12.95
C ILE A 166 24.23 2.39 13.01
N THR A 167 23.28 1.88 12.22
CA THR A 167 22.91 0.45 12.22
C THR A 167 23.79 -0.41 11.31
N GLY A 168 24.79 0.19 10.64
CA GLY A 168 25.70 -0.55 9.74
C GLY A 168 25.06 -1.07 8.44
N GLY A 169 23.84 -0.63 8.10
CA GLY A 169 23.16 -1.02 6.86
C GLY A 169 22.56 -2.43 6.81
N GLU A 170 22.62 -3.20 7.90
CA GLU A 170 22.14 -4.59 7.92
C GLU A 170 20.60 -4.71 7.92
N GLU A 171 19.91 -3.64 8.36
CA GLU A 171 18.45 -3.62 8.42
C GLU A 171 17.80 -3.36 7.06
N ARG A 172 17.31 -4.43 6.45
CA ARG A 172 16.61 -4.43 5.16
C ARG A 172 15.35 -3.56 5.17
N GLU A 173 14.70 -3.42 6.32
CA GLU A 173 13.46 -2.65 6.46
C GLU A 173 13.69 -1.14 6.38
N LEU A 174 14.80 -0.64 6.95
CA LEU A 174 15.20 0.76 6.78
C LEU A 174 15.56 1.06 5.32
N LEU A 175 16.26 0.13 4.66
CA LEU A 175 16.54 0.20 3.23
C LEU A 175 15.25 0.23 2.40
N GLY A 176 14.26 -0.59 2.78
CA GLY A 176 12.92 -0.59 2.16
C GLY A 176 12.24 0.78 2.26
N LEU A 177 12.27 1.40 3.45
CA LEU A 177 11.71 2.74 3.65
C LEU A 177 12.48 3.81 2.87
N LEU A 178 13.82 3.73 2.81
CA LEU A 178 14.63 4.67 2.04
C LEU A 178 14.36 4.56 0.53
N LYS A 179 14.14 3.34 0.01
CA LYS A 179 13.71 3.13 -1.38
C LYS A 179 12.35 3.76 -1.67
N VAL A 180 11.42 3.69 -0.71
CA VAL A 180 10.14 4.42 -0.80
C VAL A 180 10.41 5.93 -0.84
N PHE A 181 11.34 6.47 -0.05
CA PHE A 181 11.65 7.91 -0.13
C PHE A 181 12.26 8.30 -1.48
N LYS A 182 13.15 7.45 -2.01
CA LYS A 182 13.80 7.62 -3.31
C LYS A 182 12.81 7.60 -4.47
N SER A 183 11.69 6.87 -4.38
CA SER A 183 10.66 6.89 -5.43
C SER A 183 9.99 8.26 -5.55
N TYR A 184 9.91 9.06 -4.47
CA TYR A 184 9.40 10.43 -4.54
C TYR A 184 10.48 11.47 -4.84
N TYR A 185 11.72 11.24 -4.38
CA TYR A 185 12.87 12.12 -4.59
C TYR A 185 14.07 11.33 -5.15
N PRO A 186 14.23 11.24 -6.48
CA PRO A 186 15.29 10.44 -7.10
C PRO A 186 16.71 10.99 -6.85
N ASP A 187 16.82 12.25 -6.45
CA ASP A 187 18.08 12.96 -6.15
C ASP A 187 18.77 12.44 -4.85
N ILE A 188 18.14 11.50 -4.11
CA ILE A 188 18.75 10.83 -2.96
C ILE A 188 19.85 9.87 -3.45
N ILE A 189 21.10 10.29 -3.26
CA ILE A 189 22.29 9.47 -3.52
C ILE A 189 22.39 8.43 -2.39
N ILE A 190 22.03 7.20 -2.69
CA ILE A 190 22.26 6.05 -1.80
C ILE A 190 23.67 5.58 -2.11
N GLY A 191 24.60 5.70 -1.16
CA GLY A 191 25.98 5.25 -1.34
C GLY A 191 26.08 3.80 -1.77
N ASP A 192 27.09 3.46 -2.58
CA ASP A 192 27.29 2.13 -3.18
C ASP A 192 27.39 0.99 -2.15
N THR A 193 27.69 1.33 -0.90
CA THR A 193 27.65 0.45 0.28
C THR A 193 26.29 -0.20 0.53
N TYR A 194 25.19 0.45 0.12
CA TYR A 194 23.83 -0.04 0.30
C TYR A 194 23.17 -0.46 -1.04
N ALA A 195 23.84 -0.19 -2.16
CA ALA A 195 23.35 -0.47 -3.52
C ALA A 195 23.56 -1.94 -3.93
N SER A 196 24.38 -2.67 -3.19
CA SER A 196 24.77 -4.05 -3.52
C SER A 196 24.05 -5.04 -2.62
N THR A 197 22.90 -5.55 -3.08
CA THR A 197 22.47 -6.97 -2.93
C THR A 197 21.05 -7.16 -3.46
N GLY A 198 20.95 -7.67 -4.67
CA GLY A 198 19.83 -8.50 -5.10
C GLY A 198 18.53 -7.79 -5.47
N ARG A 199 17.87 -8.40 -6.44
CA ARG A 199 16.47 -8.26 -6.87
C ARG A 199 15.55 -7.66 -5.79
N ALA A 200 14.59 -6.83 -6.21
CA ALA A 200 13.53 -6.23 -5.39
C ALA A 200 12.70 -7.29 -4.66
N THR A 201 13.29 -7.89 -3.63
CA THR A 201 12.66 -8.85 -2.76
C THR A 201 11.88 -8.02 -1.76
N TYR A 202 10.55 -8.16 -1.79
CA TYR A 202 9.57 -7.66 -0.83
C TYR A 202 10.20 -7.31 0.53
N PHE A 203 10.56 -6.04 0.74
CA PHE A 203 11.14 -5.57 2.00
C PHE A 203 10.13 -5.66 3.15
N PHE A 204 8.85 -5.57 2.82
CA PHE A 204 7.74 -5.65 3.75
C PHE A 204 6.76 -6.73 3.30
N LYS A 205 6.87 -7.92 3.88
CA LYS A 205 5.89 -8.99 3.68
C LYS A 205 4.63 -8.68 4.49
N HIS A 206 3.47 -9.03 3.94
CA HIS A 206 2.21 -8.92 4.70
C HIS A 206 2.33 -9.76 5.98
N PRO A 207 2.08 -9.20 7.18
CA PRO A 207 2.44 -9.89 8.42
C PRO A 207 1.66 -11.19 8.60
N ASP A 208 0.37 -11.18 8.24
CA ASP A 208 -0.54 -12.31 8.42
C ASP A 208 -1.76 -12.23 7.48
N PRO A 209 -1.72 -12.83 6.29
CA PRO A 209 -2.85 -12.76 5.34
C PRO A 209 -4.07 -13.55 5.81
N GLU A 210 -3.88 -14.64 6.55
CA GLU A 210 -4.98 -15.46 7.09
C GLU A 210 -5.76 -14.68 8.15
N TRP A 211 -5.05 -13.94 9.01
CA TRP A 211 -5.70 -13.07 9.99
C TRP A 211 -6.63 -12.04 9.34
N VAL A 212 -6.18 -11.37 8.26
CA VAL A 212 -6.99 -10.38 7.55
C VAL A 212 -8.19 -11.02 6.86
N LYS A 213 -8.01 -12.23 6.31
CA LYS A 213 -9.11 -13.00 5.74
C LYS A 213 -10.17 -13.32 6.79
N GLN A 214 -9.76 -13.75 7.99
CA GLN A 214 -10.68 -14.03 9.09
C GLN A 214 -11.41 -12.76 9.55
N MET A 215 -10.69 -11.65 9.73
CA MET A 215 -11.31 -10.37 10.09
C MET A 215 -12.39 -9.95 9.08
N ARG A 216 -12.10 -10.03 7.78
CA ARG A 216 -13.09 -9.71 6.73
C ARG A 216 -14.31 -10.62 6.80
N HIS A 217 -14.10 -11.92 6.99
CA HIS A 217 -15.18 -12.88 7.14
C HIS A 217 -16.11 -12.53 8.32
N VAL A 218 -15.53 -12.17 9.46
CA VAL A 218 -16.28 -11.72 10.65
C VAL A 218 -17.06 -10.43 10.39
N GLN A 219 -16.46 -9.47 9.69
CA GLN A 219 -17.13 -8.23 9.30
C GLN A 219 -18.28 -8.48 8.30
N GLU A 220 -18.11 -9.40 7.36
CA GLU A 220 -19.16 -9.80 6.41
C GLU A 220 -20.34 -10.46 7.12
N ILE A 221 -20.10 -11.35 8.08
CA ILE A 221 -21.16 -11.97 8.90
C ILE A 221 -21.90 -10.90 9.71
N THR A 222 -21.16 -9.99 10.34
CA THR A 222 -21.75 -8.91 11.16
C THR A 222 -22.57 -7.95 10.30
N ALA A 223 -22.07 -7.60 9.11
CA ALA A 223 -22.79 -6.78 8.14
C ALA A 223 -24.07 -7.47 7.66
N ALA A 224 -24.01 -8.77 7.34
CA ALA A 224 -25.18 -9.55 6.94
C ALA A 224 -26.24 -9.66 8.06
N ALA A 225 -25.81 -9.80 9.32
CA ALA A 225 -26.71 -9.82 10.47
C ALA A 225 -27.38 -8.46 10.75
N GLY A 226 -26.71 -7.35 10.40
CA GLY A 226 -27.23 -5.98 10.54
C GLY A 226 -28.16 -5.53 9.39
N MET A 227 -28.31 -6.30 8.32
CA MET A 227 -29.12 -5.96 7.15
C MET A 227 -30.61 -6.26 7.36
N THR A 228 -31.28 -5.42 8.14
CA THR A 228 -32.71 -5.08 7.97
C THR A 228 -32.92 -3.80 7.16
N ASN A 229 -31.86 -3.18 6.61
CA ASN A 229 -31.96 -2.02 5.72
C ASN A 229 -31.00 -2.16 4.51
N PRO A 230 -31.51 -2.47 3.30
CA PRO A 230 -30.71 -2.44 2.08
C PRO A 230 -30.59 -0.99 1.62
N GLY A 231 -29.53 -0.28 1.99
CA GLY A 231 -29.40 1.12 1.54
C GLY A 231 -28.10 1.85 1.77
N GLN A 232 -27.18 1.39 2.62
CA GLN A 232 -25.98 2.18 2.92
C GLN A 232 -24.70 1.32 2.93
N ASN A 233 -23.82 1.65 1.99
CA ASN A 233 -22.38 1.40 1.99
C ASN A 233 -21.87 0.01 1.64
N VAL A 234 -22.45 -0.63 0.63
CA VAL A 234 -21.59 -1.39 -0.31
C VAL A 234 -21.07 -0.38 -1.30
N LEU A 235 -19.84 0.12 -1.15
CA LEU A 235 -19.04 0.72 -2.22
C LEU A 235 -17.69 1.20 -1.64
N GLN A 236 -16.62 0.44 -1.88
CA GLN A 236 -15.37 0.92 -2.51
C GLN A 236 -14.26 -0.14 -2.38
N THR A 237 -14.44 -1.28 -3.07
CA THR A 237 -13.39 -2.31 -3.24
C THR A 237 -12.52 -2.02 -4.47
N PHE A 238 -12.19 -0.75 -4.72
CA PHE A 238 -11.27 -0.35 -5.79
C PHE A 238 -10.06 0.37 -5.21
N GLN A 239 -9.34 -0.30 -4.32
CA GLN A 239 -7.96 0.08 -4.03
C GLN A 239 -7.04 -0.68 -4.97
N VAL A 240 -6.57 -0.01 -6.01
CA VAL A 240 -5.40 -0.47 -6.76
C VAL A 240 -4.18 -0.25 -5.86
N VAL A 241 -3.88 -1.24 -5.02
CA VAL A 241 -2.57 -1.29 -4.38
C VAL A 241 -1.56 -1.53 -5.48
N ARG A 242 -0.83 -0.49 -5.90
CA ARG A 242 0.33 -0.62 -6.80
C ARG A 242 1.45 -1.35 -6.07
N ARG A 243 1.25 -2.65 -5.78
CA ARG A 243 2.34 -3.55 -5.41
C ARG A 243 3.16 -3.69 -6.68
N GLY A 244 4.37 -3.14 -6.66
CA GLY A 244 5.29 -3.24 -7.79
C GLY A 244 5.71 -4.69 -7.99
N GLU A 245 4.88 -5.49 -8.68
CA GLU A 245 5.23 -6.69 -9.45
C GLU A 245 3.97 -7.40 -9.95
N VAL A 246 3.71 -7.30 -11.26
CA VAL A 246 3.25 -8.47 -12.03
C VAL A 246 4.53 -9.09 -12.60
N LYS A 247 4.59 -10.43 -12.71
CA LYS A 247 5.71 -11.12 -13.37
C LYS A 247 5.89 -10.53 -14.77
N ARG A 248 6.93 -9.71 -14.93
CA ARG A 248 7.13 -8.91 -16.13
C ARG A 248 7.64 -9.77 -17.28
N SER A 249 6.91 -9.78 -18.38
CA SER A 249 7.45 -10.21 -19.67
C SER A 249 8.62 -9.28 -20.07
N ARG A 250 9.52 -9.69 -20.97
CA ARG A 250 10.70 -8.89 -21.39
C ARG A 250 10.36 -7.46 -21.85
N ILE A 251 9.11 -7.17 -22.22
CA ILE A 251 8.62 -5.86 -22.68
C ILE A 251 8.21 -4.93 -21.53
N GLU A 252 7.68 -5.46 -20.43
CA GLU A 252 7.40 -4.68 -19.21
C GLU A 252 8.71 -4.25 -18.47
N VAL A 253 9.85 -4.71 -18.97
CA VAL A 253 11.20 -4.22 -18.58
C VAL A 253 11.56 -2.95 -19.36
N VAL A 254 11.00 -2.72 -20.55
CA VAL A 254 11.27 -1.54 -21.39
C VAL A 254 10.27 -0.42 -21.12
N ILE A 255 9.02 -0.74 -20.76
CA ILE A 255 8.04 0.26 -20.34
C ILE A 255 8.37 0.73 -18.91
N PRO A 256 8.63 2.03 -18.71
CA PRO A 256 8.96 2.54 -17.39
C PRO A 256 7.76 2.46 -16.43
N VAL A 257 8.05 2.35 -15.14
CA VAL A 257 7.00 2.37 -14.11
C VAL A 257 6.42 3.78 -14.01
N VAL A 258 5.10 3.88 -13.79
CA VAL A 258 4.44 5.19 -13.60
C VAL A 258 5.06 5.86 -12.39
N GLN A 259 5.84 6.90 -12.69
CA GLN A 259 6.54 7.70 -11.70
C GLN A 259 6.50 9.16 -12.12
N THR A 260 5.96 9.97 -11.23
CA THR A 260 5.89 11.41 -11.35
C THR A 260 6.83 12.00 -10.32
N SER A 261 7.82 12.81 -10.71
CA SER A 261 8.73 13.47 -9.76
C SER A 261 8.50 14.97 -9.79
N ARG A 262 8.82 15.67 -8.69
CA ARG A 262 8.75 17.14 -8.58
C ARG A 262 7.37 17.79 -8.81
N VAL A 263 6.30 17.09 -8.44
CA VAL A 263 4.92 17.62 -8.36
C VAL A 263 4.83 18.83 -7.45
N LYS A 264 4.23 19.92 -7.97
CA LYS A 264 3.99 21.16 -7.21
C LYS A 264 3.04 20.89 -6.05
N SER A 265 3.12 21.68 -4.97
CA SER A 265 2.36 21.44 -3.72
C SER A 265 0.83 21.39 -3.93
N ASP A 266 0.31 22.03 -4.98
CA ASP A 266 -1.13 22.09 -5.29
C ASP A 266 -1.60 20.95 -6.20
N PHE A 267 -0.66 20.15 -6.73
CA PHE A 267 -0.91 19.10 -7.69
C PHE A 267 -0.78 17.71 -7.04
N THR A 268 -1.48 16.73 -7.59
CA THR A 268 -1.50 15.33 -7.15
C THR A 268 -0.97 14.46 -8.28
N SER A 269 -0.26 13.38 -7.96
CA SER A 269 0.20 12.45 -8.99
C SER A 269 -0.73 11.25 -9.11
N LEU A 270 -0.74 10.61 -10.28
CA LEU A 270 -1.61 9.45 -10.54
C LEU A 270 -1.35 8.28 -9.58
N GLU A 271 -0.16 8.17 -8.98
CA GLU A 271 0.17 7.14 -8.00
C GLU A 271 -0.50 7.35 -6.63
N GLU A 272 -0.97 8.57 -6.33
CA GLU A 272 -1.55 8.92 -5.02
C GLU A 272 -3.06 8.72 -4.96
N ILE A 273 -3.70 8.43 -6.10
CA ILE A 273 -5.16 8.30 -6.25
C ILE A 273 -5.61 6.91 -5.81
N ARG A 274 -6.43 6.84 -4.77
CA ARG A 274 -6.87 5.55 -4.15
C ARG A 274 -8.36 5.25 -4.29
N SER A 275 -9.16 6.19 -4.80
CA SER A 275 -10.61 6.04 -4.95
C SER A 275 -11.10 6.82 -6.17
N ALA A 276 -12.19 6.36 -6.77
CA ALA A 276 -12.85 7.09 -7.86
C ALA A 276 -13.33 8.48 -7.43
N ASN A 277 -13.75 8.65 -6.18
CA ASN A 277 -14.16 9.96 -5.66
C ASN A 277 -12.94 10.90 -5.51
N ASP A 278 -11.81 10.35 -5.07
CA ASP A 278 -10.54 11.08 -4.95
C ASP A 278 -10.00 11.51 -6.33
N PHE A 279 -10.21 10.68 -7.37
CA PHE A 279 -9.88 11.02 -8.75
C PHE A 279 -10.71 12.20 -9.27
N VAL A 280 -12.03 12.16 -9.09
CA VAL A 280 -12.93 13.22 -9.57
C VAL A 280 -12.66 14.55 -8.86
N GLN A 281 -12.43 14.53 -7.55
CA GLN A 281 -12.17 15.75 -6.77
C GLN A 281 -10.84 16.45 -7.11
N LYS A 282 -9.87 15.71 -7.66
CA LYS A 282 -8.52 16.22 -7.94
C LYS A 282 -8.20 16.26 -9.42
N LEU A 283 -9.19 16.02 -10.28
CA LEU A 283 -9.00 15.83 -11.72
C LEU A 283 -8.28 17.01 -12.40
N ASP A 284 -8.54 18.22 -11.93
CA ASP A 284 -7.94 19.49 -12.36
C ASP A 284 -6.47 19.65 -11.92
N ARG A 285 -6.05 18.89 -10.91
CA ARG A 285 -4.75 19.01 -10.25
C ARG A 285 -3.85 17.80 -10.48
N ILE A 286 -4.20 16.89 -11.38
CA ILE A 286 -3.38 15.70 -11.63
C ILE A 286 -2.21 16.06 -12.56
N GLU A 287 -0.99 15.92 -12.04
CA GLU A 287 0.23 16.02 -12.85
C GLU A 287 0.52 14.71 -13.59
N MET A 288 0.96 14.87 -14.85
CA MET A 288 1.32 13.76 -15.72
C MET A 288 2.62 13.10 -15.27
N PRO A 289 2.73 11.76 -15.33
CA PRO A 289 3.97 11.04 -15.08
C PRO A 289 5.12 11.59 -15.92
N ASN A 290 6.33 11.59 -15.35
CA ASN A 290 7.50 12.11 -16.04
C ASN A 290 7.80 11.35 -17.33
N GLN A 291 7.54 10.04 -17.29
CA GLN A 291 7.68 9.14 -18.42
C GLN A 291 6.29 8.75 -18.90
N VAL A 292 5.77 9.46 -19.90
CA VAL A 292 4.41 9.26 -20.44
C VAL A 292 4.22 7.83 -20.95
N ALA A 293 5.29 7.19 -21.43
CA ALA A 293 5.30 5.78 -21.81
C ALA A 293 4.83 4.83 -20.70
N ALA A 294 5.03 5.19 -19.43
CA ALA A 294 4.54 4.41 -18.30
C ALA A 294 3.01 4.29 -18.27
N ALA A 295 2.31 5.24 -18.89
CA ALA A 295 0.88 5.17 -19.01
C ALA A 295 0.43 3.99 -19.89
N LEU A 296 1.27 3.49 -20.81
CA LEU A 296 0.96 2.31 -21.61
C LEU A 296 0.78 1.05 -20.74
N ALA A 297 1.44 0.94 -19.59
CA ALA A 297 1.34 -0.23 -18.72
C ALA A 297 0.30 -0.09 -17.59
N ASP A 298 -0.13 1.13 -17.25
CA ASP A 298 -1.02 1.39 -16.10
C ASP A 298 -2.43 1.78 -16.55
N PRO A 299 -3.47 0.94 -16.31
CA PRO A 299 -4.82 1.19 -16.80
C PRO A 299 -5.46 2.51 -16.36
N LEU A 300 -5.07 3.04 -15.20
CA LEU A 300 -5.57 4.33 -14.71
C LEU A 300 -4.93 5.50 -15.47
N ALA A 301 -3.62 5.43 -15.71
CA ALA A 301 -2.92 6.41 -16.53
C ALA A 301 -3.36 6.38 -18.00
N GLN A 302 -3.68 5.19 -18.55
CA GLN A 302 -4.29 5.07 -19.88
C GLN A 302 -5.62 5.84 -19.95
N ARG A 303 -6.53 5.57 -19.00
CA ARG A 303 -7.85 6.22 -18.95
C ARG A 303 -7.75 7.73 -18.72
N TYR A 304 -6.81 8.17 -17.89
CA TYR A 304 -6.56 9.58 -17.65
C TYR A 304 -6.04 10.29 -18.92
N LEU A 305 -5.12 9.68 -19.66
CA LEU A 305 -4.63 10.21 -20.94
C LEU A 305 -5.74 10.38 -21.97
N VAL A 306 -6.59 9.37 -22.12
CA VAL A 306 -7.75 9.41 -23.04
C VAL A 306 -8.74 10.51 -22.63
N PHE A 307 -8.94 10.68 -21.32
CA PHE A 307 -9.89 11.65 -20.79
C PHE A 307 -9.41 13.10 -20.91
N VAL A 308 -8.16 13.39 -20.54
CA VAL A 308 -7.61 14.76 -20.50
C VAL A 308 -7.20 15.28 -21.87
N ARG A 309 -6.94 14.40 -22.85
CA ARG A 309 -6.56 14.75 -24.23
C ARG A 309 -5.42 15.78 -24.28
N ASN A 310 -4.43 15.62 -23.40
CA ASN A 310 -3.29 16.54 -23.35
C ASN A 310 -2.37 16.35 -24.57
N GLU A 311 -2.42 17.28 -25.53
CA GLU A 311 -1.63 17.20 -26.76
C GLU A 311 -0.12 17.06 -26.51
N GLY A 312 0.42 17.72 -25.48
CA GLY A 312 1.84 17.66 -25.14
C GLY A 312 2.26 16.32 -24.53
N ALA A 313 1.34 15.62 -23.86
CA ALA A 313 1.59 14.25 -23.41
C ALA A 313 1.49 13.26 -24.58
N THR A 314 0.51 13.44 -25.46
CA THR A 314 0.34 12.63 -26.68
C THR A 314 1.56 12.69 -27.58
N ARG A 315 2.07 13.90 -27.89
CA ARG A 315 3.29 14.07 -28.71
C ARG A 315 4.52 13.43 -28.08
N ARG A 316 4.68 13.52 -26.75
CA ARG A 316 5.80 12.87 -26.03
C ARG A 316 5.68 11.35 -26.06
N LEU A 317 4.46 10.82 -26.01
CA LEU A 317 4.20 9.39 -26.16
C LEU A 317 4.50 8.92 -27.60
N GLU A 318 4.11 9.71 -28.61
CA GLU A 318 4.45 9.45 -30.03
C GLU A 318 5.97 9.45 -30.26
N SER A 319 6.68 10.45 -29.76
CA SER A 319 8.15 10.51 -29.89
C SER A 319 8.84 9.34 -29.18
N TRP A 320 8.30 8.89 -28.04
CA TRP A 320 8.82 7.71 -27.35
C TRP A 320 8.55 6.43 -28.15
N LEU A 321 7.35 6.28 -28.72
CA LEU A 321 7.00 5.15 -29.59
C LEU A 321 7.89 5.11 -30.84
N ASP A 322 8.15 6.25 -31.48
CA ASP A 322 9.07 6.35 -32.62
C ASP A 322 10.46 5.83 -32.27
N SER A 323 11.04 6.28 -31.14
CA SER A 323 12.36 5.83 -30.68
C SER A 323 12.35 4.34 -30.35
N PHE A 324 11.31 3.85 -29.67
CA PHE A 324 11.18 2.44 -29.30
C PHE A 324 11.09 1.54 -30.53
N PHE A 325 10.30 1.93 -31.55
CA PHE A 325 10.16 1.14 -32.78
C PHE A 325 11.44 1.13 -33.62
N GLU A 326 12.18 2.24 -33.72
CA GLU A 326 13.46 2.26 -34.44
C GLU A 326 14.52 1.38 -33.74
N ASP A 327 14.57 1.37 -32.40
CA ASP A 327 15.49 0.53 -31.62
C ASP A 327 15.16 -0.97 -31.70
N GLU A 328 13.88 -1.33 -31.65
CA GLU A 328 13.45 -2.74 -31.68
C GLU A 328 13.47 -3.34 -33.10
N MET A 329 13.29 -2.50 -34.14
CA MET A 329 13.49 -2.89 -35.54
C MET A 329 14.94 -3.33 -35.81
N ALA A 330 15.92 -2.70 -35.16
CA ALA A 330 17.33 -3.08 -35.26
C ALA A 330 17.64 -4.46 -34.62
N ARG A 331 16.72 -4.99 -33.78
CA ARG A 331 16.92 -6.22 -33.02
C ARG A 331 16.14 -7.43 -33.54
N ILE A 332 15.29 -7.28 -34.57
CA ILE A 332 14.49 -8.35 -35.22
C ILE A 332 13.90 -9.36 -34.21
N GLN A 333 13.35 -8.85 -33.10
CA GLN A 333 12.76 -9.70 -32.06
C GLN A 333 11.53 -9.03 -31.45
N LEU A 334 10.55 -8.74 -32.31
CA LEU A 334 9.23 -8.32 -31.86
C LEU A 334 8.57 -9.44 -31.05
N GLN A 335 8.60 -9.31 -29.72
CA GLN A 335 7.58 -9.91 -28.88
C GLN A 335 6.37 -8.97 -28.84
N LEU A 336 5.23 -9.48 -29.27
CA LEU A 336 4.05 -8.74 -29.72
C LEU A 336 3.06 -8.35 -28.60
N LEU A 337 3.57 -8.01 -27.41
CA LEU A 337 2.72 -7.56 -26.29
C LEU A 337 2.58 -6.03 -26.22
N GLY A 338 3.57 -5.26 -26.68
CA GLY A 338 3.52 -3.78 -26.67
C GLY A 338 2.40 -3.20 -27.55
N ILE A 339 2.04 -3.91 -28.63
CA ILE A 339 0.98 -3.51 -29.58
C ILE A 339 -0.42 -3.53 -28.95
N VAL A 340 -0.69 -4.49 -28.05
CA VAL A 340 -1.99 -4.59 -27.36
C VAL A 340 -2.23 -3.40 -26.43
N TYR A 341 -1.17 -2.88 -25.80
CA TYR A 341 -1.25 -1.71 -24.92
C TYR A 341 -1.44 -0.40 -25.67
N ILE A 342 -0.98 -0.32 -26.92
CA ILE A 342 -1.17 0.86 -27.78
C ILE A 342 -2.64 0.95 -28.21
N ASP A 343 -3.28 -0.19 -28.47
CA ASP A 343 -4.68 -0.27 -28.88
C ASP A 343 -5.66 0.24 -27.81
N SER A 344 -5.32 0.05 -26.52
CA SER A 344 -6.14 0.52 -25.40
C SER A 344 -5.96 1.99 -25.07
N VAL A 345 -4.83 2.61 -25.45
CA VAL A 345 -4.54 4.04 -25.23
C VAL A 345 -5.02 4.92 -26.38
N PHE A 346 -5.07 4.37 -27.59
CA PHE A 346 -5.46 5.11 -28.78
C PHE A 346 -6.68 4.48 -29.49
N PRO A 347 -7.88 4.55 -28.88
CA PRO A 347 -9.06 3.88 -29.41
C PRO A 347 -9.62 4.51 -30.70
N GLN A 348 -9.33 5.79 -30.98
CA GLN A 348 -9.94 6.56 -32.07
C GLN A 348 -8.99 6.92 -33.22
N SER A 349 -7.67 6.85 -33.03
CA SER A 349 -6.70 7.24 -34.06
C SER A 349 -5.39 6.51 -33.89
N MET A 350 -4.89 5.86 -34.94
CA MET A 350 -3.59 5.21 -34.91
C MET A 350 -2.47 6.26 -34.76
N PRO A 351 -1.55 6.13 -33.79
CA PRO A 351 -0.39 7.01 -33.69
C PRO A 351 0.48 6.94 -34.94
N GLN A 352 1.01 8.08 -35.39
CA GLN A 352 1.84 8.15 -36.61
C GLN A 352 3.08 7.24 -36.54
N ALA A 353 3.66 7.09 -35.34
CA ALA A 353 4.78 6.20 -35.08
C ALA A 353 4.48 4.73 -35.41
N VAL A 354 3.24 4.30 -35.13
CA VAL A 354 2.77 2.94 -35.36
C VAL A 354 2.53 2.71 -36.85
N ASP A 355 1.93 3.66 -37.56
CA ASP A 355 1.73 3.60 -39.02
C ASP A 355 3.09 3.51 -39.76
N LYS A 356 4.04 4.36 -39.38
CA LYS A 356 5.41 4.36 -39.94
C LYS A 356 6.12 3.03 -39.70
N PHE A 357 5.98 2.47 -38.50
CA PHE A 357 6.51 1.15 -38.17
C PHE A 357 5.83 0.04 -38.98
N LEU A 358 4.50 0.00 -39.03
CA LEU A 358 3.73 -1.02 -39.76
C LEU A 358 4.08 -1.04 -41.25
N ARG A 359 4.22 0.13 -41.89
CA ARG A 359 4.63 0.23 -43.30
C ARG A 359 5.98 -0.42 -43.57
N LYS A 360 6.93 -0.30 -42.64
CA LYS A 360 8.25 -0.93 -42.75
C LYS A 360 8.21 -2.42 -42.39
N TYR A 361 7.50 -2.78 -41.33
CA TYR A 361 7.43 -4.15 -40.81
C TYR A 361 6.64 -5.09 -41.74
N LEU A 362 5.55 -4.63 -42.36
CA LEU A 362 4.76 -5.43 -43.30
C LEU A 362 5.57 -5.92 -44.52
N LEU A 363 6.68 -5.25 -44.87
CA LEU A 363 7.56 -5.67 -45.95
C LEU A 363 8.36 -6.93 -45.61
N SER A 364 8.59 -7.22 -44.32
CA SER A 364 9.35 -8.37 -43.83
C SER A 364 8.50 -9.36 -43.01
N TRP A 365 7.19 -9.12 -42.90
CA TRP A 365 6.29 -9.91 -42.09
C TRP A 365 5.97 -11.26 -42.74
N ASN A 366 6.05 -12.34 -41.94
CA ASN A 366 5.82 -13.72 -42.39
C ASN A 366 4.33 -14.10 -42.51
N GLY A 367 3.41 -13.18 -42.22
CA GLY A 367 1.96 -13.39 -42.33
C GLY A 367 1.32 -14.26 -41.23
N HIS A 368 2.11 -14.84 -40.34
CA HIS A 368 1.64 -15.75 -39.29
C HIS A 368 1.78 -15.15 -37.88
N ASP A 369 2.87 -14.43 -37.61
CA ASP A 369 3.14 -13.92 -36.28
C ASP A 369 2.21 -12.75 -35.93
N SER A 370 1.44 -12.90 -34.84
CA SER A 370 0.49 -11.90 -34.30
C SER A 370 -0.45 -11.28 -35.34
N ARG A 371 -0.90 -12.12 -36.27
CA ARG A 371 -1.88 -11.80 -37.30
C ARG A 371 -3.10 -11.05 -36.74
N THR A 372 -3.64 -11.47 -35.60
CA THR A 372 -4.82 -10.85 -35.00
C THR A 372 -4.57 -9.40 -34.57
N ALA A 373 -3.44 -9.12 -33.93
CA ALA A 373 -3.08 -7.79 -33.44
C ALA A 373 -2.68 -6.83 -34.56
N ILE A 374 -2.00 -7.34 -35.60
CA ILE A 374 -1.62 -6.53 -36.77
C ILE A 374 -2.86 -6.17 -37.59
N LEU A 375 -3.77 -7.13 -37.81
CA LEU A 375 -5.01 -6.88 -38.53
C LEU A 375 -5.94 -5.91 -37.78
N SER A 376 -6.04 -6.02 -36.45
CA SER A 376 -6.84 -5.07 -35.64
C SER A 376 -6.28 -3.66 -35.68
N LEU A 377 -4.94 -3.50 -35.73
CA LEU A 377 -4.33 -2.19 -35.93
C LEU A 377 -4.64 -1.67 -37.35
N LEU A 378 -4.45 -2.47 -38.39
CA LEU A 378 -4.70 -2.05 -39.77
C LEU A 378 -6.15 -1.63 -40.01
N GLU A 379 -7.12 -2.35 -39.45
CA GLU A 379 -8.55 -1.99 -39.51
C GLU A 379 -8.81 -0.56 -39.01
N LYS A 380 -8.12 -0.13 -37.94
CA LYS A 380 -8.22 1.23 -37.39
C LYS A 380 -7.50 2.26 -38.25
N GLY A 381 -6.41 1.89 -38.91
CA GLY A 381 -5.69 2.77 -39.83
C GLY A 381 -6.49 3.12 -41.09
N TYR A 382 -7.40 2.24 -41.52
CA TYR A 382 -8.30 2.45 -42.67
C TYR A 382 -9.61 3.17 -42.32
N SER A 383 -9.91 3.37 -41.03
CA SER A 383 -11.15 4.02 -40.56
C SER A 383 -11.00 5.53 -40.32
N ASN A 384 -9.80 6.09 -40.54
CA ASN A 384 -9.53 7.52 -40.70
C ASN A 384 -9.24 7.82 -42.17
#